data_AF-A0A355GFS1-F1
#
_entry.id   AF-A0A355GFS1-F1
#
_cell.length_a   1.000
_cell.length_b   1.000
_cell.length_c   1.000
_cell.angle_alpha   90.00
_cell.angle_beta   90.00
_cell.angle_gamma   90.00
#
_symmetry.space_group_name_H-M   'P 1'
#
loop_
_entity.id
_entity.type
_entity.pdbx_description
1 polymer ?
#
loop_
_entity_poly.entity_id
_entity_poly.type
_entity_poly.pdbx_seq_one_letter_code
_entity_poly.pdbx_strand_id
1 'polypeptide(L)'
;MTFSDTDVLFRDSLEHGVKRENIFCDKLSGAKADRPGLLLCMESLRRGDTLLVWRLDRPGRSLRHLVTMIEDLKQREIGFRSICDVIIDTTTPSGELIFHVFSALAQFERRLIQERTKAGLAAVIG
;
A
#
# COMPACT_ATOMS: atom_id res chain seq x y z
N MET A 1 -27.62 -4.22 -13.63
CA MET A 1 -26.63 -5.28 -13.33
C MET A 1 -25.62 -4.68 -12.34
N THR A 2 -25.63 -5.14 -11.09
CA THR A 2 -24.62 -4.76 -10.09
C THR A 2 -23.41 -5.67 -10.27
N PHE A 3 -22.28 -5.11 -10.67
CA PHE A 3 -21.01 -5.82 -10.73
C PHE A 3 -20.43 -5.95 -9.32
N SER A 4 -19.79 -7.08 -9.00
CA SER A 4 -19.02 -7.22 -7.75
C SER A 4 -17.80 -6.30 -7.79
N ASP A 5 -17.32 -5.82 -6.64
CA ASP A 5 -16.05 -5.07 -6.54
C ASP A 5 -14.88 -5.83 -7.17
N THR A 6 -14.91 -7.17 -7.13
CA THR A 6 -13.93 -8.02 -7.80
C THR A 6 -14.01 -7.92 -9.32
N ASP A 7 -15.21 -7.89 -9.91
CA ASP A 7 -15.39 -7.79 -11.37
C ASP A 7 -14.86 -6.45 -11.89
N VAL A 8 -15.08 -5.39 -11.12
CA VAL A 8 -14.58 -4.04 -11.41
C VAL A 8 -13.04 -4.01 -11.33
N LEU A 9 -12.45 -4.56 -10.28
CA LEU A 9 -10.99 -4.70 -10.15
C LEU A 9 -10.37 -5.41 -11.35
N PHE A 10 -10.94 -6.55 -11.76
CA PHE A 10 -10.42 -7.34 -12.88
C PHE A 10 -10.49 -6.54 -14.18
N ARG A 11 -11.63 -5.92 -14.48
CA ARG A 11 -11.79 -5.10 -15.68
C ARG A 11 -10.78 -3.95 -15.70
N ASP A 12 -10.73 -3.16 -14.64
CA ASP A 12 -9.87 -1.98 -14.57
C ASP A 12 -8.38 -2.37 -14.67
N SER A 13 -7.96 -3.50 -14.07
CA SER A 13 -6.59 -4.01 -14.17
C SER A 13 -6.22 -4.38 -15.60
N LEU A 14 -7.13 -5.02 -16.34
CA LEU A 14 -6.93 -5.36 -17.76
C LEU A 14 -6.83 -4.10 -18.63
N GLU A 15 -7.66 -3.09 -18.36
CA GLU A 15 -7.62 -1.79 -19.06
C GLU A 15 -6.28 -1.05 -18.85
N HIS A 16 -5.60 -1.30 -17.72
CA HIS A 16 -4.27 -0.77 -17.42
C HIS A 16 -3.12 -1.67 -17.94
N GLY A 17 -3.42 -2.69 -18.74
CA GLY A 17 -2.43 -3.54 -19.39
C GLY A 17 -1.86 -4.66 -18.51
N VAL A 18 -2.45 -4.93 -17.35
CA VAL A 18 -2.05 -6.07 -16.51
C VAL A 18 -2.53 -7.36 -17.15
N LYS A 19 -1.64 -8.32 -17.33
CA LYS A 19 -2.01 -9.66 -17.84
C LYS A 19 -2.85 -10.41 -16.82
N ARG A 20 -3.82 -11.21 -17.27
CA ARG A 20 -4.79 -11.88 -16.39
C ARG A 20 -4.14 -12.77 -15.33
N GLU A 21 -3.04 -13.44 -15.70
CA GLU A 21 -2.23 -14.28 -14.80
C GLU A 21 -1.50 -13.50 -13.70
N ASN A 22 -1.36 -12.18 -13.84
CA ASN A 22 -0.70 -11.29 -12.89
C ASN A 22 -1.70 -10.47 -12.06
N ILE A 23 -2.99 -10.82 -12.11
CA ILE A 23 -4.03 -10.17 -11.30
C ILE A 23 -4.27 -11.03 -10.06
N PHE A 24 -3.99 -10.44 -8.89
CA PHE A 24 -4.16 -11.07 -7.59
C PHE A 24 -5.30 -10.38 -6.84
N CYS A 25 -6.16 -11.14 -6.18
CA CYS A 25 -7.29 -10.61 -5.42
C CYS A 25 -7.37 -11.29 -4.04
N ASP A 26 -7.39 -10.48 -2.99
CA ASP A 26 -7.67 -10.93 -1.63
C ASP A 26 -9.11 -10.58 -1.26
N LYS A 27 -9.87 -11.56 -0.74
CA LYS A 27 -11.17 -11.31 -0.13
C LYS A 27 -10.96 -11.06 1.36
N LEU A 28 -11.31 -9.86 1.82
CA LEU A 28 -11.32 -9.53 3.25
C LEU A 28 -12.59 -10.11 3.87
N SER A 29 -12.49 -11.31 4.46
CA SER A 29 -13.54 -11.85 5.33
C SER A 29 -13.04 -11.93 6.78
N GLY A 30 -13.51 -11.01 7.62
CA GLY A 30 -13.27 -11.02 9.06
C GLY A 30 -11.98 -10.32 9.53
N ALA A 31 -11.72 -10.43 10.83
CA ALA A 31 -10.67 -9.69 11.54
C ALA A 31 -9.22 -10.15 11.24
N LYS A 32 -9.03 -11.24 10.49
CA LYS A 32 -7.70 -11.71 10.08
C LYS A 32 -7.39 -11.21 8.68
N ALA A 33 -6.40 -10.32 8.62
CA ALA A 33 -5.90 -9.68 7.41
C ALA A 33 -4.85 -10.56 6.69
N ASP A 34 -5.10 -11.85 6.52
CA ASP A 34 -4.24 -12.68 5.69
C ASP A 34 -4.46 -12.29 4.22
N ARG A 35 -3.38 -11.85 3.56
CA ARG A 35 -3.39 -11.38 2.16
C ARG A 35 -2.47 -12.26 1.29
N PRO A 36 -2.80 -13.55 1.10
CA PRO A 36 -1.99 -14.45 0.31
C PRO A 36 -1.85 -13.98 -1.15
N GLY A 37 -2.86 -13.34 -1.72
CA GLY A 37 -2.80 -12.77 -3.07
C GLY A 37 -1.75 -11.68 -3.18
N LEU A 38 -1.72 -10.75 -2.23
CA LEU A 38 -0.66 -9.74 -2.18
C LEU A 38 0.72 -10.35 -1.99
N LEU A 39 0.88 -11.34 -1.10
CA LEU A 39 2.18 -11.98 -0.88
C LEU A 39 2.71 -12.62 -2.17
N LEU A 40 1.88 -13.41 -2.85
CA LEU A 40 2.22 -14.02 -4.14
C LEU A 40 2.57 -12.96 -5.21
N CYS A 41 1.82 -11.86 -5.24
CA CYS A 41 2.12 -10.73 -6.12
C CYS A 41 3.53 -10.16 -5.82
N MET A 42 3.83 -9.88 -4.54
CA MET A 42 5.12 -9.34 -4.11
C MET A 42 6.30 -10.25 -4.45
N GLU A 43 6.10 -11.57 -4.41
CA GLU A 43 7.10 -12.58 -4.81
C GLU A 43 7.29 -12.64 -6.34
N SER A 44 6.25 -12.39 -7.13
CA SER A 44 6.33 -12.41 -8.59
C SER A 44 7.04 -11.19 -9.20
N LEU A 45 7.08 -10.07 -8.48
CA LEU A 45 7.61 -8.80 -8.97
C LEU A 45 9.13 -8.81 -9.13
N ARG A 46 9.59 -8.30 -10.27
CA ARG A 46 10.99 -8.15 -10.66
C ARG A 46 11.36 -6.69 -10.84
N ARG A 47 12.66 -6.39 -10.82
CA ARG A 47 13.19 -5.07 -11.17
C ARG A 47 12.59 -4.57 -12.49
N GLY A 48 12.11 -3.32 -12.49
CA GLY A 48 11.47 -2.68 -13.64
C GLY A 48 9.96 -2.90 -13.72
N ASP A 49 9.39 -3.81 -12.92
CA ASP A 49 7.94 -3.99 -12.84
C ASP A 49 7.28 -2.80 -12.12
N THR A 50 5.95 -2.76 -12.16
CA THR A 50 5.15 -1.82 -11.38
C THR A 50 4.02 -2.57 -10.69
N LEU A 51 3.95 -2.45 -9.36
CA LEU A 51 2.81 -2.95 -8.59
C LEU A 51 1.62 -2.00 -8.81
N LEU A 52 0.55 -2.54 -9.39
CA LEU A 52 -0.71 -1.83 -9.59
C LEU A 52 -1.73 -2.28 -8.53
N VAL A 53 -2.20 -1.34 -7.71
CA VAL A 53 -3.20 -1.60 -6.67
C VAL A 53 -4.51 -0.93 -7.05
N TRP A 54 -5.61 -1.68 -7.08
CA TRP A 54 -6.91 -1.12 -7.51
C TRP A 54 -7.40 0.00 -6.57
N ARG A 55 -7.48 -0.29 -5.26
CA ARG A 55 -7.82 0.68 -4.21
C ARG A 55 -7.00 0.46 -2.96
N LEU A 56 -6.65 1.54 -2.28
CA LEU A 56 -6.10 1.51 -0.94
C LEU A 56 -7.26 1.32 0.05
N ASP A 57 -7.58 0.06 0.36
CA ASP A 57 -8.68 -0.28 1.26
C ASP A 57 -8.42 0.22 2.70
N ARG A 58 -9.15 1.26 3.13
CA ARG A 58 -9.30 1.64 4.55
C ARG A 58 -10.42 0.78 5.14
N PRO A 59 -10.19 -0.05 6.18
CA PRO A 59 -9.61 0.36 7.46
C PRO A 59 -8.71 -0.74 8.10
N GLY A 60 -7.66 -1.19 7.40
CA GLY A 60 -6.75 -2.23 7.93
C GLY A 60 -5.27 -1.90 7.86
N ARG A 61 -4.87 -0.89 7.09
CA ARG A 61 -3.46 -0.53 6.90
C ARG A 61 -3.17 0.85 7.47
N SER A 62 -2.26 0.91 8.43
CA SER A 62 -1.64 2.16 8.83
C SER A 62 -0.91 2.79 7.64
N LEU A 63 -0.93 4.12 7.52
CA LEU A 63 -0.14 4.87 6.54
C LEU A 63 1.33 4.41 6.54
N ARG A 64 1.86 4.10 7.73
CA ARG A 64 3.19 3.53 7.92
C ARG A 64 3.41 2.23 7.16
N HIS A 65 2.45 1.30 7.16
CA HIS A 65 2.60 0.03 6.45
C HIS A 65 2.65 0.25 4.93
N LEU A 66 1.85 1.18 4.41
CA LEU A 66 1.89 1.57 3.00
C LEU A 66 3.25 2.18 2.65
N VAL A 67 3.74 3.13 3.46
CA VAL A 67 5.05 3.77 3.25
C VAL A 67 6.16 2.72 3.22
N THR A 68 6.24 1.84 4.23
CA THR A 68 7.26 0.79 4.29
C THR A 68 7.21 -0.16 3.10
N MET A 69 6.01 -0.50 2.61
CA MET A 69 5.86 -1.34 1.43
C MET A 69 6.38 -0.67 0.16
N ILE A 70 6.05 0.61 -0.04
CA ILE A 70 6.53 1.35 -1.21
C ILE A 70 8.04 1.59 -1.13
N GLU A 71 8.60 1.80 0.06
CA GLU A 71 10.06 1.88 0.27
C GLU A 71 10.77 0.58 -0.15
N ASP A 72 10.24 -0.59 0.22
CA ASP A 72 10.76 -1.90 -0.21
C ASP A 72 10.73 -2.05 -1.74
N LEU A 73 9.61 -1.71 -2.37
CA LEU A 73 9.48 -1.75 -3.83
C LEU A 73 10.49 -0.81 -4.50
N LYS A 74 10.67 0.40 -3.98
CA LYS A 74 11.64 1.37 -4.50
C LYS A 74 13.08 0.85 -4.38
N GLN A 75 13.43 0.21 -3.27
CA GLN A 75 14.75 -0.43 -3.10
C GLN A 75 14.99 -1.56 -4.12
N ARG A 76 13.93 -2.24 -4.54
CA ARG A 76 13.94 -3.30 -5.55
C ARG A 76 13.82 -2.77 -6.99
N GLU A 77 13.83 -1.45 -7.19
CA GLU A 77 13.60 -0.79 -8.48
C GLU A 77 12.25 -1.20 -9.13
N ILE A 78 11.22 -1.32 -8.29
CA ILE A 78 9.84 -1.62 -8.68
C ILE A 78 8.98 -0.36 -8.45
N GLY A 79 8.19 0.01 -9.45
CA GLY A 79 7.23 1.11 -9.36
C GLY A 79 5.99 0.74 -8.54
N PHE A 80 5.28 1.75 -8.04
CA PHE A 80 4.00 1.58 -7.37
C PHE A 80 2.98 2.56 -7.95
N ARG A 81 1.77 2.08 -8.23
CA ARG A 81 0.65 2.91 -8.69
C ARG A 81 -0.68 2.41 -8.13
N SER A 82 -1.54 3.33 -7.73
CA SER A 82 -2.95 3.05 -7.44
C SER A 82 -3.90 3.46 -8.57
N ILE A 83 -4.91 2.63 -8.86
CA ILE A 83 -5.87 2.86 -9.96
C ILE A 83 -6.93 3.90 -9.56
N CYS A 84 -7.69 3.68 -8.48
CA CYS A 84 -8.74 4.63 -8.10
C CYS A 84 -8.21 5.78 -7.24
N ASP A 85 -7.16 5.54 -6.46
CA ASP A 85 -6.51 6.55 -5.62
C ASP A 85 -5.32 7.15 -6.39
N VAL A 86 -5.59 7.89 -7.47
CA VAL A 86 -4.60 8.39 -8.47
C VAL A 86 -3.45 9.24 -7.84
N ILE A 87 -3.56 9.58 -6.56
CA ILE A 87 -2.63 10.43 -5.82
C ILE A 87 -1.22 9.80 -5.68
N ILE A 88 -1.09 8.47 -5.69
CA ILE A 88 0.20 7.79 -5.48
C ILE A 88 0.59 6.98 -6.72
N ASP A 89 1.41 7.60 -7.56
CA ASP A 89 2.10 6.96 -8.68
C ASP A 89 3.61 7.29 -8.60
N THR A 90 4.40 6.39 -8.03
CA THR A 90 5.83 6.59 -7.83
C THR A 90 6.64 6.47 -9.12
N THR A 91 6.00 6.21 -10.26
CA THR A 91 6.65 6.23 -11.57
C THR A 91 6.69 7.65 -12.18
N THR A 92 6.07 8.62 -11.51
CA THR A 92 6.04 10.03 -11.93
C THR A 92 6.75 10.93 -10.90
N PRO A 93 7.39 12.05 -11.32
CA PRO A 93 8.03 12.97 -10.38
C PRO A 93 7.06 13.56 -9.33
N SER A 94 5.83 13.87 -9.76
CA SER A 94 4.80 14.42 -8.86
C SER A 94 4.33 13.40 -7.84
N GLY A 95 4.10 12.14 -8.24
CA GLY A 95 3.71 11.09 -7.31
C GLY A 95 4.85 10.67 -6.37
N GLU A 96 6.11 10.74 -6.82
CA GLU A 96 7.29 10.57 -5.95
C GLU A 96 7.36 11.68 -4.88
N LEU A 97 7.12 12.94 -5.24
CA LEU A 97 7.05 14.05 -4.27
C LEU A 97 5.95 13.81 -3.22
N ILE A 98 4.75 13.46 -3.67
CA ILE A 98 3.62 13.18 -2.78
C ILE A 98 3.94 12.02 -1.84
N PHE A 99 4.56 10.96 -2.35
CA PHE A 99 5.02 9.83 -1.55
C PHE A 99 6.02 10.25 -0.46
N HIS A 100 6.98 11.13 -0.78
CA HIS A 100 7.93 11.64 0.20
C HIS A 100 7.26 12.45 1.31
N VAL A 101 6.24 13.24 1.00
CA VAL A 101 5.43 13.95 2.00
C VAL A 101 4.73 12.95 2.94
N PHE A 102 4.09 11.92 2.40
CA PHE A 102 3.46 10.87 3.21
C PHE A 102 4.45 10.10 4.08
N SER A 103 5.65 9.85 3.56
CA SER A 103 6.72 9.17 4.29
C SER A 103 7.19 10.00 5.49
N ALA A 104 7.36 11.31 5.30
CA ALA A 104 7.69 12.24 6.37
C ALA A 104 6.59 12.30 7.44
N LEU A 105 5.31 12.34 7.02
CA LEU A 105 4.17 12.31 7.93
C LEU A 105 4.12 11.02 8.76
N ALA A 106 4.30 9.85 8.13
CA ALA A 106 4.33 8.57 8.83
C ALA A 106 5.46 8.49 9.87
N GLN A 107 6.64 9.06 9.57
CA GLN A 107 7.75 9.14 10.50
C GLN A 107 7.46 10.10 11.67
N PHE A 108 6.79 11.22 11.39
CA PHE A 108 6.37 12.18 12.42
C PHE A 108 5.36 11.56 13.39
N GLU A 109 4.31 10.91 12.88
CA GLU A 109 3.32 10.20 13.70
C GLU A 109 3.95 9.13 14.61
N ARG A 110 4.91 8.36 14.07
CA ARG A 110 5.65 7.37 14.86
C ARG A 110 6.40 8.00 16.03
N ARG A 111 7.06 9.15 15.80
CA ARG A 111 7.79 9.87 16.85
C ARG A 111 6.85 10.36 17.95
N LEU A 112 5.71 10.96 17.58
CA LEU A 112 4.70 11.41 18.55
C LEU A 112 4.17 10.26 19.42
N ILE A 113 3.88 9.10 18.83
CA ILE A 113 3.43 7.92 19.59
C ILE A 113 4.50 7.50 20.60
N GLN A 114 5.77 7.44 20.18
CA GLN A 114 6.88 7.05 21.06
C GLN A 114 7.11 8.04 22.21
N GLU A 115 7.01 9.34 21.95
CA GLU A 115 7.12 10.38 22.97
C GLU A 115 6.01 10.25 24.01
N ARG A 116 4.76 10.05 23.57
CA ARG A 116 3.61 9.84 24.46
C ARG A 116 3.77 8.58 25.30
N THR A 117 4.26 7.48 24.72
CA THR A 117 4.53 6.24 25.47
C THR A 117 5.62 6.45 26.53
N LYS A 118 6.71 7.14 26.19
CA LYS A 118 7.79 7.44 27.14
C LYS A 118 7.32 8.32 28.29
N ALA A 119 6.56 9.38 27.99
CA ALA A 119 5.98 10.26 29.01
C ALA A 119 5.02 9.49 29.94
N GLY A 120 4.20 8.60 29.39
CA GLY A 120 3.31 7.73 30.17
C GLY A 120 4.07 6.76 31.08
N LEU A 121 5.15 6.13 30.59
CA LEU A 121 6.00 5.25 31.41
C LEU A 121 6.72 6.00 32.53
N ALA A 122 7.24 7.21 32.25
CA ALA A 122 7.88 8.04 33.26
C ALA A 122 6.92 8.46 34.39
N ALA A 123 5.64 8.70 34.08
CA ALA A 123 4.61 9.06 35.06
C ALA A 123 4.14 7.88 35.95
N VAL A 124 4.49 6.63 35.60
CA VAL A 124 4.14 5.43 36.39
C VAL A 124 5.29 4.98 37.29
N ILE A 125 6.54 5.34 36.93
CA ILE A 125 7.75 4.92 37.64
C ILE A 125 8.29 6.02 38.59
N GLY A 126 7.81 7.26 38.44
CA GLY A 126 8.07 8.38 39.37
C GLY A 126 6.95 8.57 40.38
#